data_AF-A0A8T2XSP5-F1
#
_entry.id   AF-A0A8T2XSP5-F1
#
_cell.length_a   1.000
_cell.length_b   1.000
_cell.length_c   1.000
_cell.angle_alpha   90.00
_cell.angle_beta   90.00
_cell.angle_gamma   90.00
#
_symmetry.space_group_name_H-M   'P 1'
#
loop_
_entity.id
_entity.type
_entity.pdbx_description
1 polymer ?
#
loop_
_entity_poly.entity_id
_entity_poly.type
_entity_poly.pdbx_seq_one_letter_code
_entity_poly.pdbx_strand_id
1 'polypeptide(L)'
;MVEFLVKKSKVLLYQGHFDLRDGVVSAEAWVTMEWEGLGKYLMAERKAWKVKGMLAGYVQKWGSFSNTAVLEAGHLVPTDKAVHFPEMMEDWVLDKGVFAIEQGEDSASDFRAAVSSYCYYCCCSIDAAFEQIPLFFSLINRAPSK
;
A
#
# COMPACT_ATOMS: atom_id res chain seq x y z
N MET A 1 2.65 -14.15 -14.90
CA MET A 1 1.38 -13.95 -14.18
C MET A 1 1.16 -12.49 -13.77
N VAL A 2 2.18 -11.76 -13.29
CA VAL A 2 2.02 -10.36 -12.84
C VAL A 2 1.92 -9.37 -14.00
N GLU A 3 2.56 -9.69 -15.13
CA GLU A 3 2.49 -8.93 -16.38
C GLU A 3 1.04 -8.75 -16.86
N PHE A 4 0.22 -9.80 -16.69
CA PHE A 4 -1.20 -9.77 -17.00
C PHE A 4 -1.99 -8.87 -16.02
N LEU A 5 -1.65 -8.91 -14.73
CA LEU A 5 -2.31 -8.10 -13.71
C LEU A 5 -2.05 -6.61 -13.92
N VAL A 6 -0.79 -6.22 -14.20
CA VAL A 6 -0.43 -4.83 -14.48
C VAL A 6 -1.20 -4.29 -15.69
N LYS A 7 -1.46 -5.13 -16.71
CA LYS A 7 -2.24 -4.75 -17.89
C LYS A 7 -3.74 -4.60 -17.64
N LYS A 8 -4.30 -5.33 -16.68
CA LYS A 8 -5.76 -5.46 -16.51
C LYS A 8 -6.31 -4.83 -15.24
N SER A 9 -5.45 -4.49 -14.29
CA SER A 9 -5.85 -4.04 -12.96
C SER A 9 -4.86 -3.01 -12.44
N LYS A 10 -5.32 -2.25 -11.45
CA LYS A 10 -4.44 -1.39 -10.67
C LYS A 10 -3.62 -2.26 -9.72
N VAL A 11 -2.31 -2.07 -9.70
CA VAL A 11 -1.39 -2.87 -8.87
C VAL A 11 -0.55 -1.94 -7.99
N LEU A 12 -0.58 -2.20 -6.68
CA LEU A 12 0.32 -1.60 -5.69
C LEU A 12 1.32 -2.66 -5.23
N LEU A 13 2.60 -2.37 -5.41
CA LEU A 13 3.70 -3.09 -4.80
C LEU A 13 4.28 -2.20 -3.70
N TYR A 14 4.38 -2.70 -2.46
CA TYR A 14 4.94 -1.91 -1.36
C TYR A 14 5.87 -2.75 -0.47
N GLN A 15 6.96 -2.14 0.00
CA GLN A 15 7.95 -2.77 0.86
C GLN A 15 8.32 -1.86 2.02
N GLY A 16 8.66 -2.46 3.16
CA GLY A 16 9.36 -1.75 4.22
C GLY A 16 10.83 -1.55 3.88
N HIS A 17 11.33 -0.35 4.12
CA HIS A 17 12.73 0.01 3.86
C HIS A 17 13.75 -0.86 4.63
N PHE A 18 13.40 -1.34 5.82
CA PHE A 18 14.25 -2.18 6.68
C PHE A 18 13.94 -3.67 6.58
N ASP A 19 13.15 -4.10 5.59
CA ASP A 19 12.92 -5.51 5.36
C ASP A 19 14.14 -6.18 4.71
N LEU A 20 14.66 -7.22 5.37
CA LEU A 20 15.79 -8.01 4.91
C LEU A 20 15.38 -9.26 4.11
N ARG A 21 14.09 -9.62 4.10
CA ARG A 21 13.60 -10.83 3.43
C ARG A 21 13.11 -10.53 2.02
N ASP A 22 12.24 -9.54 1.90
CA ASP A 22 11.57 -9.10 0.68
C ASP A 22 11.64 -7.57 0.57
N GLY A 23 12.84 -7.05 0.81
CA GLY A 23 13.14 -5.62 0.82
C GLY A 23 13.06 -4.94 -0.55
N VAL A 24 13.23 -3.62 -0.48
CA VAL A 24 13.13 -2.70 -1.62
C VAL A 24 14.04 -3.12 -2.79
N VAL A 25 15.30 -3.50 -2.52
CA VAL A 25 16.26 -3.84 -3.58
C VAL A 25 15.83 -5.09 -4.36
N SER A 26 15.36 -6.13 -3.67
CA SER A 26 14.86 -7.34 -4.34
C SER A 26 13.59 -7.07 -5.14
N ALA A 27 12.68 -6.24 -4.61
CA ALA A 27 11.47 -5.86 -5.31
C ALA A 27 11.78 -5.03 -6.57
N GLU A 28 12.69 -4.06 -6.48
CA GLU A 28 13.14 -3.25 -7.61
C GLU A 28 13.79 -4.09 -8.71
N ALA A 29 14.62 -5.06 -8.34
CA ALA A 29 15.20 -6.00 -9.30
C ALA A 29 14.15 -6.89 -9.97
N TRP A 30 13.12 -7.31 -9.23
CA TRP A 30 12.06 -8.15 -9.78
C TRP A 30 11.14 -7.39 -10.75
N VAL A 31 10.90 -6.09 -10.51
CA VAL A 31 10.08 -5.23 -11.39
C VAL A 31 10.64 -5.11 -12.81
N THR A 32 11.92 -5.41 -13.03
CA THR A 32 12.55 -5.42 -14.36
C THR A 32 12.17 -6.64 -15.22
N MET A 33 11.22 -7.48 -14.79
CA MET A 33 10.59 -8.49 -15.63
C MET A 33 9.92 -7.86 -16.86
N GLU A 34 9.61 -8.66 -17.88
CA GLU A 34 9.05 -8.14 -19.14
C GLU A 34 7.58 -7.74 -19.01
N TRP A 35 7.26 -6.45 -19.12
CA TRP A 35 5.89 -5.95 -19.23
C TRP A 35 5.82 -4.65 -20.05
N GLU A 36 4.65 -4.38 -20.64
CA GLU A 36 4.43 -3.36 -21.67
C GLU A 36 4.86 -1.93 -21.26
N GLY A 37 4.75 -1.58 -19.98
CA GLY A 37 5.09 -0.26 -19.44
C GLY A 37 6.49 -0.14 -18.83
N LEU A 38 7.32 -1.19 -18.85
CA LEU A 38 8.62 -1.21 -18.16
C LEU A 38 9.51 -0.03 -18.55
N GLY A 39 9.68 0.22 -19.85
CA GLY A 39 10.57 1.28 -20.33
C GLY A 39 10.17 2.66 -19.80
N LYS A 40 8.87 2.94 -19.74
CA LYS A 40 8.35 4.21 -19.23
C LYS A 40 8.42 4.27 -17.69
N TYR A 41 8.18 3.15 -17.01
CA TYR A 41 8.38 3.04 -15.56
C TYR A 41 9.83 3.31 -15.14
N LEU A 42 10.82 2.78 -15.88
CA LEU A 42 12.23 3.02 -15.58
C LEU A 42 12.64 4.49 -15.78
N MET A 43 11.96 5.20 -16.68
CA MET A 43 12.14 6.65 -16.88
C MET A 43 11.31 7.51 -15.93
N ALA A 44 10.33 6.92 -15.23
CA ALA A 44 9.44 7.66 -14.35
C ALA A 44 10.18 8.16 -13.11
N GLU A 45 9.96 9.42 -12.76
CA GLU A 45 10.52 10.01 -11.55
C GLU A 45 9.96 9.33 -10.30
N ARG A 46 10.85 9.04 -9.34
CA ARG A 46 10.47 8.61 -7.99
C ARG A 46 10.08 9.82 -7.16
N LYS A 47 8.80 9.92 -6.80
CA LYS A 47 8.23 11.04 -6.04
C LYS A 47 8.32 10.77 -4.53
N ALA A 48 8.68 11.79 -3.76
CA ALA A 48 8.63 11.75 -2.31
C ALA A 48 7.17 11.75 -1.84
N TRP A 49 6.79 10.77 -1.02
CA TRP A 49 5.46 10.65 -0.44
C TRP A 49 5.48 11.13 1.01
N LYS A 50 4.57 12.05 1.35
CA LYS A 50 4.46 12.64 2.68
C LYS A 50 3.08 12.42 3.25
N VAL A 51 3.01 12.06 4.53
CA VAL A 51 1.78 11.96 5.31
C VAL A 51 1.86 13.01 6.41
N LYS A 52 0.88 13.91 6.48
CA LYS A 52 0.82 15.00 7.48
C LYS A 52 2.13 15.82 7.56
N GLY A 53 2.75 16.07 6.41
CA GLY A 53 4.00 16.83 6.29
C GLY A 53 5.30 16.05 6.58
N MET A 54 5.20 14.84 7.13
CA MET A 54 6.36 13.96 7.39
C MET A 54 6.64 13.07 6.17
N LEU A 55 7.92 12.81 5.89
CA LEU A 55 8.32 11.91 4.81
C LEU A 55 7.96 10.48 5.19
N ALA A 56 6.99 9.89 4.49
CA ALA A 56 6.49 8.55 4.74
C ALA A 56 7.15 7.50 3.83
N GLY A 57 7.60 7.92 2.65
CA GLY A 57 8.19 7.00 1.69
C GLY A 57 8.50 7.63 0.34
N TYR A 58 8.70 6.74 -0.63
CA TYR A 58 8.90 7.10 -2.03
C TYR A 58 8.02 6.24 -2.92
N VAL A 59 7.44 6.86 -3.95
CA VAL A 59 6.56 6.19 -4.92
C VAL A 59 7.12 6.39 -6.31
N GLN A 60 7.31 5.30 -7.04
CA GLN A 60 7.60 5.30 -8.47
C GLN A 60 6.43 4.61 -9.18
N LYS A 61 5.87 5.24 -10.20
CA LYS A 61 4.67 4.73 -10.86
C LYS A 61 4.69 4.98 -12.35
N TRP A 62 3.98 4.13 -13.07
CA TRP A 62 3.64 4.34 -14.48
C TRP A 62 2.29 3.68 -14.78
N GLY A 63 1.35 4.43 -15.36
CA GLY A 63 -0.02 3.94 -15.61
C GLY A 63 -0.68 3.38 -14.34
N SER A 64 -1.10 2.11 -14.41
CA SER A 64 -1.79 1.36 -13.35
C SER A 64 -0.87 0.72 -12.30
N PHE A 65 0.46 0.77 -12.49
CA PHE A 65 1.45 0.16 -11.59
C PHE A 65 2.10 1.20 -10.70
N SER A 66 2.10 0.96 -9.38
CA SER A 66 2.77 1.78 -8.37
C SER A 66 3.68 0.92 -7.51
N ASN A 67 4.93 1.36 -7.32
CA ASN A 67 5.91 0.74 -6.44
C ASN A 67 6.28 1.72 -5.31
N THR A 68 6.13 1.29 -4.06
CA THR A 68 6.26 2.14 -2.87
C THR A 68 7.25 1.60 -1.87
N ALA A 69 8.30 2.36 -1.59
CA ALA A 69 9.19 2.10 -0.46
C ALA A 69 8.70 2.90 0.76
N VAL A 70 8.27 2.20 1.82
CA VAL A 70 7.81 2.82 3.07
C VAL A 70 8.99 2.96 4.02
N LEU A 71 9.32 4.21 4.36
CA LEU A 71 10.46 4.50 5.21
C LEU A 71 10.22 4.01 6.63
N GLU A 72 11.31 3.56 7.26
CA GLU A 72 11.36 3.13 8.66
C GLU A 72 10.42 1.96 9.02
N ALA A 73 9.91 1.24 8.02
CA ALA A 73 9.15 0.01 8.20
C ALA A 73 10.03 -1.20 7.87
N GLY A 74 9.86 -2.29 8.60
CA GLY A 74 10.40 -3.60 8.26
C GLY A 74 9.39 -4.44 7.49
N HIS A 75 9.41 -5.75 7.70
CA HIS A 75 8.59 -6.71 6.96
C HIS A 75 7.08 -6.48 7.12
N LEU A 76 6.64 -6.01 8.30
CA LEU A 76 5.23 -5.80 8.60
C LEU A 76 4.89 -4.31 8.60
N VAL A 77 4.83 -3.71 7.41
CA VAL A 77 4.50 -2.30 7.22
C VAL A 77 3.24 -1.84 7.99
N PRO A 78 2.11 -2.58 8.00
CA PRO A 78 0.93 -2.16 8.76
C PRO A 78 1.17 -2.07 10.27
N THR A 79 2.05 -2.93 10.80
CA THR A 79 2.42 -2.96 12.21
C THR A 79 3.40 -1.83 12.54
N ASP A 80 4.43 -1.64 11.72
CA ASP A 80 5.49 -0.65 11.98
C ASP A 80 5.02 0.79 11.73
N LYS A 81 4.08 0.98 10.79
CA LYS A 81 3.58 2.30 10.36
C LYS A 81 2.06 2.35 10.33
N ALA A 82 1.45 2.21 11.51
CA ALA A 82 0.00 2.24 11.71
C ALA A 82 -0.71 3.51 11.18
N VAL A 83 0.00 4.63 11.02
CA VAL A 83 -0.56 5.87 10.43
C VAL A 83 -0.30 5.96 8.92
N HIS A 84 0.88 5.58 8.45
CA HIS A 84 1.22 5.75 7.02
C HIS A 84 0.53 4.69 6.15
N PHE A 85 0.38 3.46 6.65
CA PHE A 85 -0.25 2.37 5.91
C PHE A 85 -1.71 2.66 5.49
N PRO A 86 -2.64 3.05 6.39
CA PRO A 86 -4.01 3.34 5.99
C PRO A 86 -4.07 4.50 4.98
N GLU A 87 -3.28 5.57 5.18
CA GLU A 87 -3.21 6.70 4.24
C GLU A 87 -2.71 6.27 2.85
N MET A 88 -1.68 5.41 2.78
CA MET A 88 -1.21 4.82 1.52
C MET A 88 -2.32 4.03 0.83
N MET A 89 -3.03 3.19 1.58
CA MET A 89 -4.09 2.35 1.03
C MET A 89 -5.27 3.19 0.54
N GLU A 90 -5.71 4.18 1.32
CA GLU A 90 -6.79 5.10 0.95
C GLU A 90 -6.41 5.94 -0.27
N ASP A 91 -5.21 6.53 -0.29
CA ASP A 91 -4.77 7.34 -1.43
C ASP A 91 -4.62 6.51 -2.69
N TRP A 92 -4.09 5.29 -2.57
CA TRP A 92 -4.01 4.38 -3.71
C TRP A 92 -5.40 3.92 -4.16
N VAL A 93 -6.32 3.57 -3.27
CA VAL A 93 -7.68 3.16 -3.65
C VAL A 93 -8.44 4.31 -4.33
N LEU A 94 -8.27 5.54 -3.83
CA LEU A 94 -9.05 6.70 -4.26
C LEU A 94 -8.37 7.55 -5.33
N ASP A 95 -7.24 7.10 -5.90
CA ASP A 95 -6.46 7.84 -6.90
C ASP A 95 -6.05 9.25 -6.42
N LYS A 96 -5.55 9.39 -5.19
CA LYS A 96 -5.18 10.67 -4.59
C LYS A 96 -3.66 10.89 -4.56
N GLY A 97 -3.29 12.17 -4.51
CA GLY A 97 -1.91 12.60 -4.26
C GLY A 97 -0.91 11.99 -5.23
N VAL A 98 0.17 11.42 -4.67
CA VAL A 98 1.23 10.77 -5.46
C VAL A 98 0.79 9.48 -6.16
N PHE A 99 -0.35 8.90 -5.76
CA PHE A 99 -0.92 7.66 -6.32
C PHE A 99 -1.97 7.91 -7.41
N ALA A 100 -2.30 9.16 -7.70
CA ALA A 100 -3.25 9.52 -8.74
C ALA A 100 -2.73 9.09 -10.13
N ILE A 101 -3.60 8.51 -10.96
CA ILE A 101 -3.29 8.21 -12.36
C ILE A 101 -3.50 9.49 -13.19
N GLU A 102 -2.50 9.89 -13.98
CA GLU A 102 -2.59 11.10 -14.81
C GLU A 102 -3.53 10.84 -16.00
N GLN A 103 -4.42 11.79 -16.31
CA GLN A 103 -5.40 11.63 -17.38
C GLN A 103 -4.69 11.67 -18.75
N GLY A 104 -4.42 10.49 -19.30
CA GLY A 104 -3.76 10.31 -20.60
C GLY A 104 -3.08 8.95 -20.82
N GLU A 105 -2.96 8.10 -19.79
CA GLU A 105 -2.12 6.88 -19.81
C GLU A 105 -2.89 5.54 -19.75
N ASP A 106 -4.01 5.47 -20.46
CA ASP A 106 -4.71 4.25 -20.88
C ASP A 106 -5.75 3.57 -19.95
N SER A 107 -6.63 2.85 -20.66
CA SER A 107 -7.98 2.39 -20.33
C SER A 107 -8.11 1.35 -19.20
N ALA A 108 -8.53 1.78 -18.02
CA ALA A 108 -9.14 0.91 -17.01
C ALA A 108 -10.29 1.66 -16.31
N SER A 109 -11.32 2.03 -17.09
CA SER A 109 -12.45 2.83 -16.62
C SER A 109 -13.43 2.09 -15.71
N ASP A 110 -13.34 0.76 -15.58
CA ASP A 110 -14.44 -0.05 -15.04
C ASP A 110 -14.34 -0.37 -13.54
N PHE A 111 -13.25 -0.04 -12.85
CA PHE A 111 -13.10 -0.34 -11.42
C PHE A 111 -13.63 0.77 -10.48
N ARG A 112 -13.93 1.95 -11.03
CA ARG A 112 -14.29 3.17 -10.26
C ARG A 112 -15.58 3.02 -9.42
N ALA A 113 -16.50 2.15 -9.82
CA ALA A 113 -17.80 2.04 -9.17
C ALA A 113 -17.85 1.07 -7.97
N ALA A 114 -16.90 0.12 -7.86
CA ALA A 114 -17.01 -0.97 -6.88
C ALA A 114 -16.37 -0.65 -5.51
N VAL A 115 -15.30 0.16 -5.48
CA VAL A 115 -14.48 0.30 -4.26
C VAL A 115 -15.07 1.28 -3.25
N SER A 116 -15.86 2.27 -3.71
CA SER A 116 -16.56 3.21 -2.82
C SER A 116 -17.53 2.51 -1.86
N SER A 117 -18.05 1.32 -2.21
CA SER A 117 -19.01 0.61 -1.35
C SER A 117 -18.36 -0.35 -0.35
N TYR A 118 -17.14 -0.85 -0.62
CA TYR A 118 -16.46 -1.82 0.23
C TYR A 118 -15.52 -1.18 1.27
N CYS A 119 -14.95 -0.01 0.99
CA CYS A 119 -14.06 0.67 1.93
C CYS A 119 -14.79 1.10 3.23
N TYR A 120 -16.07 1.48 3.13
CA TYR A 120 -16.92 1.78 4.29
C TYR A 120 -17.13 0.55 5.21
N TYR A 121 -17.20 -0.66 4.66
CA TYR A 121 -17.42 -1.87 5.47
C TYR A 121 -16.19 -2.31 6.26
N CYS A 122 -14.99 -2.12 5.70
CA CYS A 122 -13.74 -2.47 6.40
C CYS A 122 -13.43 -1.48 7.53
N CYS A 123 -13.66 -0.18 7.32
CA CYS A 123 -13.46 0.84 8.35
C CYS A 123 -14.39 0.62 9.57
N CYS A 124 -15.68 0.35 9.35
CA CYS A 124 -16.62 0.02 10.44
C CYS A 124 -16.23 -1.22 11.25
N SER A 125 -15.53 -2.18 10.64
CA SER A 125 -15.12 -3.42 11.32
C SER A 125 -13.85 -3.22 12.18
N ILE A 126 -13.01 -2.25 11.84
CA ILE A 126 -11.82 -1.88 12.62
C ILE A 126 -12.21 -1.02 13.84
N ASP A 127 -13.16 -0.10 13.68
CA ASP A 127 -13.71 0.68 14.81
C ASP A 127 -14.38 -0.23 15.85
N ALA A 128 -15.11 -1.27 15.41
CA ALA A 128 -15.71 -2.26 16.30
C ALA A 128 -14.68 -3.14 17.05
N ALA A 129 -13.49 -3.32 16.49
CA ALA A 129 -12.43 -4.09 17.14
C ALA A 129 -11.68 -3.30 18.23
N PHE A 130 -11.67 -1.96 18.14
CA PHE A 130 -10.96 -1.12 19.11
C PHE A 130 -11.74 -0.91 20.42
N GLU A 131 -13.07 -1.00 20.41
CA GLU A 131 -13.89 -0.95 21.64
C GLU A 131 -13.81 -2.22 22.51
N GLN A 132 -13.26 -3.34 21.99
CA GLN A 132 -13.13 -4.60 22.74
C GLN A 132 -11.78 -4.80 23.44
N ILE A 133 -10.82 -3.89 23.24
CA ILE A 133 -9.48 -3.97 23.86
C ILE A 133 -9.49 -3.90 25.41
N PRO A 134 -10.41 -3.18 26.12
CA PRO A 134 -10.39 -3.18 27.57
C PRO A 134 -10.82 -4.52 28.20
N LEU A 135 -11.59 -5.35 27.49
CA LEU A 135 -12.06 -6.64 28.01
C LEU A 135 -10.99 -7.73 27.93
N PHE A 136 -10.13 -7.67 26.91
CA PHE A 136 -9.08 -8.68 26.70
C PHE A 136 -7.96 -8.59 27.75
N PHE A 137 -7.65 -7.39 28.25
CA PHE A 137 -6.67 -7.20 29.33
C PHE A 137 -7.13 -7.74 30.70
N SER A 138 -8.45 -7.84 30.95
CA SER A 138 -8.97 -8.41 32.20
C SER A 138 -8.89 -9.93 32.25
N LEU A 139 -8.91 -10.59 31.08
CA LEU A 139 -8.88 -12.05 30.95
C LEU A 139 -7.45 -12.63 31.03
N ILE A 140 -6.42 -11.86 30.69
CA ILE A 140 -5.01 -12.31 30.77
C ILE A 140 -4.48 -12.30 32.22
N ASN A 141 -5.01 -11.45 33.11
CA ASN A 141 -4.57 -11.36 34.52
C ASN A 141 -5.25 -12.36 35.48
N ARG A 142 -6.01 -13.34 34.97
CA ARG A 142 -6.61 -14.43 35.75
C ARG A 142 -6.05 -15.80 35.34
N ALA A 143 -4.73 -15.95 35.36
CA ALA A 143 -4.11 -17.27 35.42
C ALA A 143 -3.82 -17.61 36.89
N PRO A 144 -4.30 -18.75 37.43
CA PRO A 144 -3.99 -19.14 38.80
C PRO A 144 -2.52 -19.55 38.89
N SER A 145 -1.78 -18.97 39.85
CA SER A 145 -0.53 -19.57 40.30
C SER A 145 -0.85 -20.92 40.95
N LYS A 146 0.02 -21.90 40.72
CA LYS A 146 -0.01 -23.21 41.39
C LYS A 146 -0.20 -23.10 42.90
#